data_AF-I2CPZ1-F1
#
_entry.id   AF-I2CPZ1-F1
#
_cell.length_a   1.000
_cell.length_b   1.000
_cell.length_c   1.000
_cell.angle_alpha   90.00
_cell.angle_beta   90.00
_cell.angle_gamma   90.00
#
_symmetry.space_group_name_H-M   'P 1'
#
loop_
_entity.id
_entity.type
_entity.pdbx_description
1 polymer ?
#
loop_
_entity_poly.entity_id
_entity_poly.type
_entity_poly.pdbx_seq_one_letter_code
_entity_poly.pdbx_strand_id
1 'polypeptide(L)' 'MLTSALYQQLTSVNTLWRRLQDMVPRPDEFLQFFGLRSYTSLNGDPGKGLAPHLVSEQIFVNSRLLVADDRYVVLGSAA' A
#
# COMPACT_ATOMS: atom_id res chain seq x y z
N MET A 1 11.17 -14.82 4.90
CA MET A 1 10.88 -14.35 6.27
C MET A 1 10.09 -13.06 6.16
N LEU A 2 8.82 -13.06 6.54
CA LEU A 2 8.10 -11.81 6.78
C LEU A 2 8.79 -11.10 7.95
N THR A 3 9.23 -9.86 7.76
CA THR A 3 9.80 -9.05 8.84
C THR A 3 8.71 -8.87 9.91
N SER A 4 9.07 -9.00 11.18
CA SER A 4 8.13 -8.92 12.33
C SER A 4 7.23 -7.67 12.30
N ALA A 5 7.73 -6.57 11.73
CA ALA A 5 6.99 -5.32 11.55
C ALA A 5 5.79 -5.45 10.60
N LEU A 6 5.93 -6.14 9.46
CA LEU A 6 4.82 -6.31 8.51
C LEU A 6 3.70 -7.17 9.13
N TYR A 7 4.09 -8.21 9.87
CA TYR A 7 3.16 -9.06 10.60
C TYR A 7 2.38 -8.29 11.68
N GLN A 8 3.07 -7.43 12.45
CA GLN A 8 2.42 -6.55 13.43
C GLN A 8 1.48 -5.54 12.76
N GLN A 9 1.89 -4.89 11.68
CA GLN A 9 1.04 -3.97 10.94
C GLN A 9 -0.25 -4.64 10.46
N LEU A 10 -0.15 -5.84 9.87
CA LEU A 10 -1.31 -6.62 9.44
C LEU A 10 -2.24 -6.96 10.62
N THR A 11 -1.67 -7.32 11.77
CA THR A 11 -2.45 -7.67 12.96
C THR A 11 -3.18 -6.45 13.54
N SER A 12 -2.50 -5.29 13.61
CA SER A 12 -3.10 -4.04 14.08
C SER A 12 -4.19 -3.55 13.15
N VAL A 13 -3.97 -3.59 11.84
CA VAL A 13 -4.97 -3.22 10.83
C VAL A 13 -6.20 -4.13 10.93
N ASN A 14 -6.01 -5.44 11.01
CA ASN A 14 -7.11 -6.41 11.14
C ASN A 14 -7.92 -6.19 12.42
N THR A 15 -7.25 -5.84 13.52
CA THR A 15 -7.91 -5.58 14.80
C THR A 15 -8.73 -4.30 14.74
N LEU A 16 -8.19 -3.23 14.17
CA LEU A 16 -8.90 -1.96 13.99
C LEU A 16 -10.12 -2.16 13.08
N TRP A 17 -9.94 -2.85 11.96
CA TRP A 17 -10.99 -3.13 11.00
C TRP A 17 -12.14 -3.92 11.64
N ARG A 18 -11.82 -4.98 12.38
CA ARG A 18 -12.82 -5.79 13.08
C ARG A 18 -13.62 -4.97 14.10
N ARG A 19 -12.94 -4.13 14.90
CA ARG A 19 -13.62 -3.27 15.87
C ARG A 19 -14.57 -2.28 15.20
N LEU A 20 -14.20 -1.75 14.03
CA LEU A 20 -15.05 -0.85 13.28
C LEU A 20 -16.29 -1.56 12.73
N GLN A 21 -16.13 -2.81 12.25
CA GLN A 21 -17.25 -3.66 11.81
C GLN A 21 -18.28 -3.92 12.92
N ASP A 22 -17.83 -4.04 14.18
CA ASP A 22 -18.73 -4.24 15.32
C ASP A 22 -19.53 -2.96 15.69
N MET A 23 -19.09 -1.78 15.21
CA MET A 23 -19.67 -0.48 15.59
C MET A 23 -20.59 0.12 14.52
N VAL A 24 -20.31 -0.10 13.23
CA VAL A 24 -21.03 0.54 12.13
C VAL A 24 -21.34 -0.43 10.99
N PRO A 25 -22.50 -0.27 10.30
CA PRO A 25 -22.89 -1.17 9.21
C PRO A 25 -22.05 -1.00 7.94
N ARG A 26 -21.39 0.15 7.76
CA ARG A 26 -20.57 0.48 6.57
C ARG A 26 -19.18 1.01 6.99
N PRO A 27 -18.28 0.14 7.47
CA PRO A 27 -16.94 0.55 7.95
C PRO A 27 -16.05 1.15 6.86
N ASP A 28 -16.30 0.79 5.59
CA ASP A 28 -15.62 1.30 4.39
C ASP A 28 -15.83 2.79 4.15
N GLU A 29 -16.88 3.40 4.72
CA GLU A 29 -17.10 4.85 4.64
C GLU A 29 -16.14 5.65 5.55
N PHE A 30 -15.48 4.99 6.52
CA PHE A 30 -14.65 5.64 7.53
C PHE A 30 -13.16 5.29 7.40
N LEU A 31 -12.83 4.10 6.90
CA LEU A 31 -11.46 3.63 6.83
C LEU A 31 -11.24 2.83 5.54
N GLN A 32 -10.20 3.17 4.78
CA GLN A 32 -9.83 2.49 3.55
C GLN A 32 -8.30 2.36 3.45
N PHE A 33 -7.85 1.23 2.90
CA PHE A 33 -6.43 0.93 2.70
C PHE A 33 -6.12 0.82 1.21
N PHE A 34 -5.06 1.50 0.76
CA PHE A 34 -4.64 1.52 -0.63
C PHE A 34 -3.15 1.18 -0.77
N GLY A 35 -2.81 0.57 -1.90
CA GLY A 35 -1.44 0.38 -2.36
C GLY A 35 -1.25 1.00 -3.74
N LEU A 36 -0.01 1.33 -4.10
CA LEU A 36 0.32 1.90 -5.39
C LEU A 36 0.95 0.86 -6.31
N ARG A 37 0.56 0.84 -7.59
CA ARG A 37 1.07 -0.07 -8.62
C ARG A 37 1.05 0.65 -9.97
N SER A 38 2.05 0.37 -10.79
CA SER A 38 2.11 0.85 -12.17
C SER A 38 2.23 -0.32 -13.14
N TYR A 39 2.00 -0.03 -14.42
CA TYR A 39 2.21 -0.96 -15.51
C TYR A 39 2.88 -0.25 -16.69
N THR A 40 3.64 -1.00 -17.46
CA THR A 40 4.29 -0.50 -18.67
C THR A 40 4.52 -1.63 -19.67
N SER A 41 4.89 -1.29 -20.91
CA SER A 41 5.40 -2.26 -21.86
C SER A 41 6.91 -2.42 -21.65
N LEU A 42 7.36 -3.65 -21.41
CA LEU A 42 8.78 -3.99 -21.48
C LEU A 42 9.10 -4.33 -22.93
N ASN A 43 10.08 -3.66 -23.53
CA ASN A 43 10.40 -3.78 -24.97
C ASN A 43 10.89 -5.18 -25.42
N GLY A 44 11.04 -6.14 -24.50
CA GLY A 44 11.62 -7.44 -24.80
C GLY A 44 13.12 -7.34 -25.12
N ASP A 45 13.70 -8.47 -25.52
CA ASP A 45 15.09 -8.59 -25.99
C ASP A 45 15.06 -9.59 -27.17
N PRO A 46 15.04 -9.10 -28.42
CA PRO A 46 15.01 -9.96 -29.60
C PRO A 46 16.19 -10.93 -29.68
N GLY A 47 17.36 -10.57 -29.14
CA GLY A 47 18.54 -11.43 -29.07
C GLY A 47 18.39 -12.61 -28.11
N LYS A 48 17.37 -12.58 -27.25
CA LYS A 48 16.98 -13.65 -26.32
C LYS A 48 15.60 -14.24 -26.62
N GLY A 49 15.01 -13.91 -27.77
CA GLY A 49 13.67 -14.37 -28.15
C GLY A 49 12.54 -13.80 -27.28
N LEU A 50 12.77 -12.71 -26.56
CA LEU A 50 11.77 -12.08 -25.70
C LEU A 50 11.02 -11.01 -26.50
N ALA A 51 9.74 -11.24 -26.77
CA ALA A 51 8.86 -10.26 -27.39
C ALA A 51 8.48 -9.13 -26.41
N PRO A 52 8.13 -7.93 -26.91
CA PRO A 52 7.53 -6.89 -26.08
C PRO A 52 6.28 -7.42 -25.36
N HIS A 53 6.15 -7.13 -24.07
CA HIS A 53 5.01 -7.58 -23.27
C HIS A 53 4.70 -6.59 -22.14
N LEU A 54 3.44 -6.59 -21.71
CA LEU A 54 3.01 -5.79 -20.58
C LEU A 54 3.54 -6.37 -19.27
N VAL A 55 4.09 -5.49 -18.44
CA VAL A 55 4.56 -5.80 -17.09
C VAL A 55 3.89 -4.86 -16.10
N SER A 56 3.75 -5.31 -14.85
CA SER A 56 3.27 -4.49 -13.75
C SER A 56 4.14 -4.68 -12.53
N GLU A 57 4.44 -3.58 -11.84
CA GLU A 57 5.25 -3.58 -10.63
C GLU A 57 4.61 -2.71 -9.54
N GLN A 58 4.81 -3.12 -8.28
CA GLN A 58 4.37 -2.33 -7.15
C GLN A 58 5.21 -1.05 -7.04
N ILE A 59 4.56 0.08 -6.74
CA ILE A 59 5.27 1.30 -6.37
C ILE A 59 5.53 1.22 -4.87
N PHE A 60 6.81 1.22 -4.48
CA PHE A 60 7.20 1.17 -3.08
C PHE A 60 6.90 2.50 -2.39
N VAL A 61 5.92 2.48 -1.48
CA VAL A 61 5.54 3.65 -0.67
C VAL A 61 6.53 3.79 0.49
N ASN A 62 7.58 4.58 0.26
CA ASN A 62 8.59 4.89 1.29
C ASN A 62 8.25 6.16 2.12
N SER A 63 7.11 6.78 1.84
CA SER A 63 6.66 7.99 2.52
C SER A 63 6.34 7.70 3.99
N ARG A 64 6.77 8.62 4.87
CA ARG A 64 6.38 8.69 6.28
C ARG A 64 5.74 10.05 6.51
N LEU A 65 4.45 10.09 6.20
CA LEU A 65 3.66 11.31 6.06
C LEU A 65 2.29 11.10 6.71
N LEU A 66 1.85 12.09 7.47
CA LEU A 66 0.48 12.20 7.96
C LEU A 66 -0.05 13.59 7.63
N VAL A 67 -1.25 13.66 7.08
CA VAL A 67 -2.00 14.89 6.83
C VAL A 67 -3.32 14.80 7.57
N ALA A 68 -3.70 15.88 8.26
CA ALA A 68 -4.95 15.95 9.03
C ALA A 68 -5.64 17.30 8.85
N ASP A 69 -6.95 17.25 8.63
CA ASP A 69 -7.88 18.39 8.51
C ASP A 69 -7.45 19.48 7.52
N ASP A 70 -6.58 19.15 6.56
CA ASP A 70 -5.91 20.08 5.64
C ASP A 70 -5.16 21.23 6.32
N ARG A 71 -4.88 21.11 7.62
CA ARG A 71 -4.23 22.14 8.45
C ARG A 71 -2.90 21.67 9.03
N TYR A 72 -2.74 20.36 9.17
CA TYR A 72 -1.59 19.77 9.85
C TYR A 72 -0.91 18.75 8.96
N VAL A 73 0.42 18.82 8.93
CA VAL A 73 1.28 17.89 8.20
C VAL A 73 2.42 17.45 9.11
N VAL A 74 2.62 16.15 9.22
CA VAL A 74 3.78 15.54 9.87
C VAL A 74 4.59 14.81 8.82
N LEU A 75 5.84 15.22 8.63
CA LEU A 75 6.81 14.62 7.72
C LEU A 75 8.05 14.24 8.51
N GLY A 76 8.60 13.05 8.27
CA GLY A 76 9.84 12.65 8.93
C GLY A 76 10.39 11.32 8.44
N SER A 77 11.32 10.77 9.23
CA SER A 77 11.99 9.49 8.94
C SER A 77 11.71 8.42 9.99
N ALA A 78 10.75 8.64 10.90
CA ALA A 78 10.40 7.69 11.95
C ALA A 78 10.09 6.31 11.34
N ALA A 79 10.74 5.27 11.87
CA ALA A 79 10.68 3.88 11.38
C ALA A 79 9.95 3.00 12.39
#